data_AF-A0A9X2B587-F1
#
_entry.id   AF-A0A9X2B587-F1
#
_cell.length_a   1.000
_cell.length_b   1.000
_cell.length_c   1.000
_cell.angle_alpha   90.00
_cell.angle_beta   90.00
_cell.angle_gamma   90.00
#
_symmetry.space_group_name_H-M   'P 1'
#
loop_
_entity.id
_entity.type
_entity.pdbx_description
1 polymer ?
#
loop_
_entity_poly.entity_id
_entity_poly.type
_entity_poly.pdbx_seq_one_letter_code
_entity_poly.pdbx_strand_id
1 'polypeptide(L)'
;MLIYHCNEDVAIITETVNEEDVEFRLHLLQTEPYLERLKKIRHDFEENDIYTDVLFYIYKNHEYGAIVRRAYYVDFVLALMKHGLLRSVEWKDD
;
A
#
# COMPACT_ATOMS: atom_id res chain seq x y z
N MET A 1 12.40 7.69 11.15
CA MET A 1 11.27 6.78 10.85
C MET A 1 10.29 7.40 9.83
N LEU A 2 9.71 6.63 8.91
CA LEU A 2 8.66 7.12 8.01
C LEU A 2 7.30 7.09 8.72
N ILE A 3 6.56 8.20 8.68
CA ILE A 3 5.21 8.31 9.23
C ILE A 3 4.29 8.78 8.11
N TYR A 4 3.09 8.20 8.02
CA TYR A 4 2.09 8.65 7.07
C TYR A 4 0.71 8.78 7.72
N HIS A 5 -0.16 9.53 7.06
CA HIS A 5 -1.56 9.66 7.43
C HIS A 5 -2.44 9.18 6.29
N CYS A 6 -3.34 8.24 6.58
CA CYS A 6 -4.30 7.71 5.63
C CYS A 6 -5.32 8.78 5.20
N ASN A 7 -5.81 8.64 3.98
CA ASN A 7 -7.04 9.32 3.59
C ASN A 7 -8.24 8.49 4.03
N GLU A 8 -8.69 8.69 5.27
CA GLU A 8 -9.76 7.89 5.89
C GLU A 8 -11.14 8.06 5.24
N ASP A 9 -11.32 9.05 4.35
CA ASP A 9 -12.54 9.14 3.52
C ASP A 9 -12.53 8.12 2.36
N VAL A 10 -11.35 7.57 2.05
CA VAL A 10 -11.09 6.78 0.85
C VAL A 10 -10.76 5.33 1.20
N ALA A 11 -9.87 5.13 2.16
CA ALA A 11 -9.41 3.81 2.55
C ALA A 11 -8.98 3.77 4.01
N ILE A 12 -9.23 2.62 4.63
CA ILE A 12 -8.62 2.25 5.91
C ILE A 12 -7.44 1.34 5.59
N ILE A 13 -6.26 1.67 6.14
CA ILE A 13 -5.04 0.91 5.92
C ILE A 13 -4.51 0.47 7.29
N THR A 14 -4.19 -0.82 7.41
CA THR A 14 -3.52 -1.37 8.59
C THR A 14 -2.25 -2.09 8.17
N GLU A 15 -1.24 -2.04 9.05
CA GLU A 15 0.04 -2.71 8.87
C GLU A 15 0.23 -3.79 9.93
N THR A 16 0.73 -4.93 9.51
CA THR A 16 1.27 -5.96 10.41
C THR A 16 2.72 -6.22 10.02
N VAL A 17 3.64 -5.84 10.90
CA VAL A 17 5.07 -6.07 10.70
C VAL A 17 5.40 -7.51 11.07
N ASN A 18 5.94 -8.26 10.11
CA ASN A 18 6.51 -9.59 10.29
C ASN A 18 8.04 -9.52 10.23
N GLU A 19 8.73 -10.68 10.32
CA GLU A 19 10.19 -10.75 10.41
C GLU A 19 10.89 -10.03 9.23
N GLU A 20 10.54 -10.38 7.98
CA GLU A 20 11.15 -9.82 6.77
C GLU A 20 10.20 -8.94 5.94
N ASP A 21 8.90 -9.02 6.21
CA ASP A 21 7.85 -8.39 5.40
C ASP A 21 6.91 -7.52 6.25
N VAL A 22 6.18 -6.62 5.59
CA VAL A 22 5.07 -5.86 6.17
C VAL A 22 3.81 -6.21 5.38
N GLU A 23 2.80 -6.74 6.06
CA GLU A 23 1.48 -6.98 5.48
C GLU A 23 0.62 -5.72 5.61
N PHE A 24 0.19 -5.19 4.47
CA PHE A 24 -0.80 -4.13 4.38
C PHE A 24 -2.17 -4.71 4.10
N ARG A 25 -3.17 -4.28 4.86
CA ARG A 25 -4.58 -4.48 4.52
C ARG A 25 -5.23 -3.16 4.19
N LEU A 26 -5.78 -3.06 2.98
CA LEU A 26 -6.43 -1.87 2.46
C LEU A 26 -7.91 -2.17 2.28
N HIS A 27 -8.75 -1.52 3.07
CA HIS A 27 -10.19 -1.56 2.91
C HIS A 27 -10.65 -0.27 2.22
N LEU A 28 -11.09 -0.37 0.97
CA LEU A 28 -11.59 0.78 0.21
C LEU A 28 -13.00 1.14 0.67
N LEU A 29 -13.19 2.38 1.11
CA LEU A 29 -14.48 2.97 1.41
C LEU A 29 -15.10 3.61 0.17
N GLN A 30 -14.28 3.98 -0.81
CA GLN A 30 -14.68 4.46 -2.12
C GLN A 30 -14.05 3.59 -3.21
N THR A 31 -14.87 2.84 -3.94
CA THR A 31 -14.38 1.91 -4.97
C THR A 31 -13.81 2.66 -6.18
N GLU A 32 -14.53 3.65 -6.71
CA GLU A 32 -14.05 4.46 -7.83
C GLU A 32 -13.59 5.84 -7.34
N PRO A 33 -12.46 6.39 -7.83
CA PRO A 33 -11.52 5.83 -8.82
C PRO A 33 -10.43 4.93 -8.22
N TYR A 34 -10.50 4.59 -6.93
CA TYR A 34 -9.37 4.07 -6.17
C TYR A 34 -9.03 2.60 -6.44
N LEU A 35 -10.00 1.80 -6.89
CA LEU A 35 -9.76 0.45 -7.37
C LEU A 35 -8.81 0.45 -8.57
N GLU A 36 -9.06 1.31 -9.57
CA GLU A 36 -8.18 1.44 -10.72
C GLU A 36 -6.80 1.98 -10.35
N ARG A 37 -6.73 2.84 -9.32
CA ARG A 37 -5.44 3.30 -8.79
C ARG A 37 -4.67 2.17 -8.09
N LEU A 38 -5.34 1.33 -7.30
CA LEU A 38 -4.72 0.19 -6.65
C LEU A 38 -4.22 -0.84 -7.67
N LYS A 39 -4.97 -1.07 -8.76
CA LYS A 39 -4.50 -1.89 -9.89
C LYS A 39 -3.25 -1.32 -10.55
N LYS A 40 -3.13 0.00 -10.69
CA LYS A 40 -1.92 0.65 -11.20
C LYS A 40 -0.73 0.46 -10.26
N ILE A 41 -0.93 0.63 -8.96
CA ILE A 41 0.12 0.35 -7.96
C ILE A 41 0.60 -1.10 -8.12
N ARG A 42 -0.32 -2.05 -8.17
CA ARG A 42 0.01 -3.47 -8.39
C ARG A 42 0.86 -3.67 -9.65
N HIS A 43 0.42 -3.09 -10.76
CA HIS A 43 1.12 -3.19 -12.03
C HIS A 43 2.55 -2.61 -11.97
N ASP A 44 2.74 -1.45 -11.33
CA ASP A 44 4.06 -0.82 -11.15
C ASP A 44 5.04 -1.73 -10.39
N PHE A 45 4.56 -2.58 -9.48
CA PHE A 45 5.37 -3.56 -8.74
C PHE A 45 5.52 -4.92 -9.45
N GLU A 46 4.63 -5.25 -10.41
CA GLU A 46 4.69 -6.50 -11.19
C GLU A 46 5.56 -6.36 -12.46
N GLU A 47 5.70 -5.15 -13.03
CA GLU A 47 6.54 -4.91 -14.22
C GLU A 47 8.03 -4.70 -13.91
N ASN A 48 8.42 -4.53 -12.64
CA ASN A 48 9.83 -4.53 -12.25
C ASN A 48 10.37 -5.98 -12.25
N ASP A 49 11.33 -6.24 -13.13
CA ASP A 49 11.79 -7.54 -13.68
C ASP A 49 12.44 -8.55 -12.69
N ILE A 50 12.07 -8.53 -11.40
CA ILE A 50 12.41 -9.57 -10.41
C ILE A 50 11.17 -9.83 -9.55
N TYR A 51 10.33 -10.78 -9.99
CA TYR A 51 9.15 -11.22 -9.24
C TYR A 51 9.50 -11.57 -7.78
N THR A 52 8.86 -10.88 -6.82
CA THR A 52 8.51 -11.24 -5.41
C THR A 52 8.66 -10.10 -4.38
N ASP A 53 8.63 -8.84 -4.79
CA ASP A 53 8.84 -7.73 -3.83
C ASP A 53 7.55 -7.23 -3.16
N VAL A 54 6.41 -7.38 -3.84
CA VAL A 54 5.08 -7.21 -3.25
C VAL A 54 4.11 -8.29 -3.75
N LEU A 55 3.51 -9.06 -2.84
CA LEU A 55 2.46 -10.04 -3.16
C LEU A 55 1.08 -9.46 -2.90
N PHE A 56 0.29 -9.27 -3.95
CA PHE A 56 -1.08 -8.76 -3.85
C PHE A 56 -2.13 -9.88 -3.85
N TYR A 57 -3.11 -9.77 -2.97
CA TYR A 57 -4.25 -10.68 -2.89
C TYR A 57 -5.54 -9.93 -2.54
N ILE A 58 -6.68 -10.54 -2.83
CA ILE A 58 -8.01 -9.89 -2.72
C ILE A 58 -8.86 -10.68 -1.74
N TYR A 59 -9.45 -10.00 -0.76
CA TYR A 59 -10.47 -10.52 0.13
C TYR A 59 -11.88 -10.14 -0.37
N LYS A 60 -12.92 -10.67 0.31
CA LYS A 60 -14.30 -10.20 0.09
C LYS A 60 -14.45 -8.74 0.58
N ASN A 61 -15.50 -8.05 0.13
CA ASN A 61 -15.88 -6.73 0.62
C ASN A 61 -14.85 -5.61 0.40
N HIS A 62 -14.24 -5.54 -0.79
CA HIS A 62 -13.30 -4.46 -1.17
C HIS A 62 -12.09 -4.32 -0.22
N GLU A 63 -11.69 -5.44 0.37
CA GLU A 63 -10.45 -5.54 1.14
C GLU A 63 -9.36 -6.17 0.27
N TYR A 64 -8.20 -5.53 0.27
CA TYR A 64 -7.06 -5.89 -0.55
C TYR A 64 -5.84 -6.06 0.36
N GLY A 65 -5.09 -7.12 0.16
CA GLY A 65 -3.87 -7.39 0.90
C GLY A 65 -2.64 -7.19 0.01
N ALA A 66 -1.58 -6.65 0.60
CA ALA A 66 -0.25 -6.58 -0.01
C ALA A 66 0.81 -6.99 1.01
N ILE A 67 1.54 -8.06 0.73
CA ILE A 67 2.72 -8.43 1.54
C ILE A 67 3.93 -7.79 0.87
N VAL A 68 4.55 -6.83 1.55
CA VAL A 68 5.63 -5.99 1.01
C VAL A 68 6.93 -6.35 1.72
N ARG A 69 7.97 -6.72 0.98
CA ARG A 69 9.31 -6.92 1.56
C ARG A 69 9.81 -5.63 2.20
N ARG A 70 10.48 -5.71 3.34
CA ARG A 70 10.96 -4.52 4.07
C ARG A 70 11.80 -3.57 3.21
N ALA A 71 12.57 -4.10 2.26
CA ALA A 71 13.38 -3.30 1.32
C ALA A 71 12.54 -2.33 0.46
N TYR A 72 11.26 -2.63 0.22
CA TYR A 72 10.35 -1.88 -0.64
C TYR A 72 9.25 -1.15 0.13
N TYR A 73 9.31 -1.16 1.47
CA TYR A 73 8.32 -0.51 2.31
C TYR A 73 8.13 0.96 1.92
N VAL A 74 9.23 1.69 1.76
CA VAL A 74 9.21 3.12 1.42
C VAL A 74 8.59 3.34 0.04
N ASP A 75 9.01 2.57 -0.96
CA ASP A 75 8.48 2.67 -2.32
C ASP A 75 6.97 2.39 -2.35
N PHE A 76 6.51 1.40 -1.59
CA PHE A 76 5.10 1.07 -1.50
C PHE A 76 4.27 2.18 -0.84
N VAL A 77 4.74 2.73 0.29
CA VAL A 77 4.07 3.87 0.96
C VAL A 77 4.02 5.09 0.04
N LEU A 78 5.10 5.39 -0.68
CA LEU A 78 5.12 6.49 -1.64
C LEU A 78 4.20 6.24 -2.84
N ALA A 79 4.04 5.00 -3.30
CA ALA A 79 3.07 4.64 -4.31
C ALA A 79 1.63 4.89 -3.82
N LEU A 80 1.30 4.50 -2.59
CA LEU A 80 0.00 4.80 -1.98
C LEU A 80 -0.28 6.30 -1.93
N MET A 81 0.73 7.11 -1.58
CA MET A 81 0.65 8.58 -1.58
C MET A 81 0.45 9.14 -2.99
N LYS A 82 1.25 8.73 -3.97
CA LYS A 82 1.15 9.13 -5.39
C LYS A 82 -0.27 8.90 -5.94
N HIS A 83 -0.93 7.84 -5.48
CA HIS A 83 -2.28 7.47 -5.88
C HIS A 83 -3.39 8.04 -4.97
N GLY A 84 -3.04 8.86 -3.97
CA GLY A 84 -3.99 9.58 -3.12
C GLY A 84 -4.72 8.73 -2.08
N LEU A 85 -4.19 7.55 -1.76
CA LEU A 85 -4.68 6.75 -0.63
C LEU A 85 -4.18 7.31 0.71
N LEU A 86 -3.08 8.07 0.69
CA LEU A 86 -2.53 8.78 1.83
C LEU A 86 -2.71 10.29 1.65
N ARG A 87 -2.86 11.02 2.76
CA ARG A 87 -2.91 12.49 2.79
C ARG A 87 -1.53 13.12 2.94
N SER A 88 -0.63 12.43 3.64
CA SER A 88 0.73 12.91 3.84
C SER A 88 1.66 11.76 4.19
N VAL A 89 2.94 11.96 3.88
CA VAL A 89 4.06 11.11 4.27
C VAL A 89 5.19 12.04 4.73
N GLU A 90 5.80 11.74 5.88
CA GLU A 90 6.83 12.54 6.53
C GLU A 90 7.96 11.64 7.05
N TRP A 91 9.19 12.11 6.91
CA TRP A 91 10.34 11.55 7.63
C TRP A 91 10.45 12.24 8.98
N LYS A 92 10.37 11.48 10.07
CA LYS A 92 10.77 11.97 11.39
C LYS A 92 12.18 11.54 11.70
N ASP A 93 13.00 12.51 12.10
CA ASP A 93 14.22 12.25 12.82
C ASP A 93 13.86 11.70 14.22
N ASP A 94 14.64 10.74 14.71
CA ASP A 94 14.46 10.17 16.05
C ASP A 94 14.74 11.20 17.15
#